data_AF-A0A7V9C364-F1
#
_entry.id   AF-A0A7V9C364-F1
#
_cell.length_a   1.000
_cell.length_b   1.000
_cell.length_c   1.000
_cell.angle_alpha   90.00
_cell.angle_beta   90.00
_cell.angle_gamma   90.00
#
_symmetry.space_group_name_H-M   'P 1'
#
loop_
_entity.id
_entity.type
_entity.pdbx_description
1 polymer ?
#
loop_
_entity_poly.entity_id
_entity_poly.type
_entity_poly.pdbx_seq_one_letter_code
_entity_poly.pdbx_strand_id
1 'polypeptide(L)'
;MVRRFLFASVALAPLVILIHYVLHPPETLEFVLAAAALIPLAWLIGEATEHAAEHTGPGIGGFLNATFGNAPELIIALLAVNQGLTEVVRGSLSGSVIGNLLLVLGFSLLFGGRGEIDRQSSFLALGLVAFSTLIFLVVAIPGWNGDPERSSLADLSIPVSIALLVAYLGLTFYSLRRHAALHIASNEEIKGWSLRFAVGVLAAATVVTAFVAEILVGTLEVFAEKAGLSEFFVAAVIVAIVGNAAEHGGAVVVAARGKIKLAAEIALASSAQVAVFLIPTVTLLALLIDPLSLAFREVELIALGVSVAIATVLLANGWSSRLKGAILIATYLGIAILFFSVGER
;
A
#
# COMPACT_ATOMS: atom_id res chain seq x y z
N MET A 1 -4.00 -18.09 17.46
CA MET A 1 -2.62 -18.53 17.19
C MET A 1 -1.85 -17.48 16.37
N VAL A 2 -2.34 -17.09 15.18
CA VAL A 2 -1.71 -16.07 14.30
C VAL A 2 -1.43 -14.73 15.01
N ARG A 3 -2.41 -14.15 15.72
CA ARG A 3 -2.23 -12.87 16.42
C ARG A 3 -1.12 -12.90 17.49
N ARG A 4 -0.96 -14.02 18.20
CA ARG A 4 0.12 -14.20 19.19
C ARG A 4 1.50 -14.32 18.51
N PHE A 5 1.55 -14.96 17.35
CA PHE A 5 2.77 -15.03 16.55
C PHE A 5 3.17 -13.66 16.03
N LEU A 6 2.21 -12.87 15.53
CA LEU A 6 2.45 -11.50 15.06
C LEU A 6 2.98 -10.59 16.19
N PHE A 7 2.36 -10.62 17.37
CA PHE A 7 2.88 -9.90 18.53
C PHE A 7 4.29 -10.36 18.95
N ALA A 8 4.58 -11.66 18.89
CA ALA A 8 5.93 -12.16 19.17
C ALA A 8 6.95 -11.68 18.12
N SER A 9 6.55 -11.63 16.84
CA SER A 9 7.42 -11.15 15.76
C SER A 9 7.68 -9.64 15.78
N VAL A 10 6.88 -8.84 16.51
CA VAL A 10 7.21 -7.41 16.73
C VAL A 10 8.57 -7.24 17.41
N ALA A 11 8.99 -8.21 18.23
CA ALA A 11 10.32 -8.20 18.86
C ALA A 11 11.48 -8.31 17.85
N LEU A 12 11.21 -8.69 16.59
CA LEU A 12 12.21 -8.68 15.53
C LEU A 12 12.70 -7.26 15.24
N ALA A 13 11.83 -6.25 15.28
CA ALA A 13 12.20 -4.87 14.99
C ALA A 13 13.31 -4.29 15.88
N PRO A 14 13.20 -4.30 17.22
CA PRO A 14 14.30 -3.82 18.08
C PRO A 14 15.55 -4.69 17.94
N LEU A 15 15.42 -5.98 17.61
CA LEU A 15 16.55 -6.85 17.35
C LEU A 15 17.29 -6.44 16.08
N VAL A 16 16.59 -6.12 14.99
CA VAL A 16 17.20 -5.62 13.74
C VAL A 16 17.95 -4.32 13.99
N ILE A 17 17.35 -3.38 14.71
CA ILE A 17 18.00 -2.12 15.10
C ILE A 17 19.28 -2.39 15.90
N LEU A 18 19.22 -3.30 16.87
CA LEU A 18 20.40 -3.67 17.67
C LEU A 18 21.49 -4.34 16.82
N ILE A 19 21.11 -5.26 15.94
CA ILE A 19 22.04 -5.96 15.04
C ILE A 19 22.76 -4.94 14.15
N HIS A 20 22.03 -3.99 13.57
CA HIS A 20 22.59 -2.94 12.72
C HIS A 20 23.65 -2.11 13.46
N TYR A 21 23.33 -1.56 14.64
CA TYR A 21 24.25 -0.69 15.37
C TYR A 21 25.38 -1.41 16.12
N VAL A 22 25.24 -2.70 16.43
CA VAL A 22 26.23 -3.44 17.23
C VAL A 22 27.06 -4.39 16.38
N LEU A 23 26.42 -5.18 15.53
CA LEU A 23 27.07 -6.30 14.83
C LEU A 23 27.52 -5.95 13.41
N HIS A 24 26.97 -4.89 12.80
CA HIS A 24 27.31 -4.44 11.44
C HIS A 24 27.37 -5.61 10.43
N PRO A 25 26.30 -6.43 10.32
CA PRO A 25 26.29 -7.56 9.39
C PRO A 25 26.33 -7.09 7.92
N PRO A 26 26.47 -8.03 6.97
CA PRO A 26 26.36 -7.70 5.55
C PRO A 26 25.00 -7.07 5.22
N GLU A 27 25.00 -6.00 4.43
CA GLU A 27 23.79 -5.23 4.07
C GLU A 27 22.68 -6.08 3.43
N THR A 28 23.02 -7.15 2.69
CA THR A 28 22.02 -8.08 2.16
C THR A 28 21.22 -8.77 3.25
N LEU A 29 21.86 -9.11 4.38
CA LEU A 29 21.18 -9.68 5.53
C LEU A 29 20.36 -8.60 6.25
N GLU A 30 20.89 -7.38 6.36
CA GLU A 30 20.15 -6.25 6.94
C GLU A 30 18.86 -5.98 6.19
N PHE A 31 18.91 -5.92 4.86
CA PHE A 31 17.74 -5.72 4.01
C PHE A 31 16.67 -6.79 4.29
N VAL A 32 17.05 -8.07 4.28
CA VAL A 32 16.12 -9.19 4.51
C VAL A 32 15.52 -9.14 5.91
N LEU A 33 16.34 -8.83 6.93
CA LEU A 33 15.90 -8.71 8.30
C LEU A 33 14.97 -7.51 8.50
N ALA A 34 15.29 -6.36 7.91
CA ALA A 34 14.48 -5.15 7.96
C ALA A 34 13.13 -5.36 7.26
N ALA A 35 13.14 -5.95 6.06
CA ALA A 35 11.92 -6.33 5.34
C ALA A 35 11.04 -7.26 6.19
N ALA A 36 11.62 -8.28 6.82
CA ALA A 36 10.89 -9.20 7.68
C ALA A 36 10.34 -8.51 8.96
N ALA A 37 11.08 -7.55 9.53
CA ALA A 37 10.68 -6.81 10.72
C ALA A 37 9.56 -5.79 10.46
N LEU A 38 9.49 -5.24 9.25
CA LEU A 38 8.43 -4.30 8.85
C LEU A 38 7.05 -4.98 8.79
N ILE A 39 6.99 -6.28 8.45
CA ILE A 39 5.71 -7.00 8.35
C ILE A 39 4.90 -6.97 9.67
N PRO A 40 5.43 -7.39 10.83
CA PRO A 40 4.67 -7.33 12.07
C PRO A 40 4.44 -5.90 12.58
N LEU A 41 5.32 -4.95 12.24
CA LEU A 41 5.15 -3.54 12.62
C LEU A 41 3.99 -2.88 11.88
N ALA A 42 3.91 -3.08 10.56
CA ALA A 42 2.83 -2.55 9.73
C ALA A 42 1.48 -3.16 10.13
N TRP A 43 1.44 -4.45 10.47
CA TRP A 43 0.26 -5.06 11.09
C TRP A 43 -0.11 -4.40 12.43
N LEU A 44 0.86 -4.13 13.31
CA LEU A 44 0.62 -3.50 14.61
C LEU A 44 0.08 -2.06 14.47
N ILE A 45 0.61 -1.31 13.50
CA ILE A 45 0.13 0.02 13.14
C ILE A 45 -1.32 -0.06 12.66
N GLY A 46 -1.64 -0.98 11.73
CA GLY A 46 -3.00 -1.17 11.25
C GLY A 46 -3.99 -1.51 12.37
N GLU A 47 -3.64 -2.45 13.25
CA GLU A 47 -4.47 -2.81 14.41
C GLU A 47 -4.65 -1.62 15.36
N ALA A 48 -3.58 -0.90 15.70
CA ALA A 48 -3.66 0.27 16.58
C ALA A 48 -4.53 1.38 15.98
N THR A 49 -4.43 1.59 14.68
CA THR A 49 -5.24 2.53 13.91
C THR A 49 -6.73 2.14 13.92
N GLU A 50 -7.05 0.86 13.74
CA GLU A 50 -8.42 0.35 13.79
C GLU A 50 -9.05 0.59 15.18
N HIS A 51 -8.35 0.24 16.27
CA HIS A 51 -8.83 0.52 17.64
C HIS A 51 -8.97 2.02 17.91
N ALA A 52 -8.08 2.87 17.40
CA ALA A 52 -8.21 4.32 17.54
C ALA A 52 -9.41 4.87 16.74
N ALA A 53 -9.67 4.33 15.54
CA ALA A 53 -10.77 4.73 14.68
C ALA A 53 -12.15 4.42 15.31
N GLU A 54 -12.29 3.29 16.00
CA GLU A 54 -13.51 2.91 16.72
C GLU A 54 -13.95 3.94 17.78
N HIS A 55 -12.99 4.69 18.35
CA HIS A 55 -13.25 5.69 19.39
C HIS A 55 -13.52 7.10 18.85
N THR A 56 -13.22 7.38 17.59
CA THR A 56 -13.19 8.75 17.03
C THR A 56 -14.34 9.04 16.06
N GLY A 57 -15.19 8.03 15.81
CA GLY A 57 -16.35 8.12 14.94
C GLY A 57 -16.01 7.97 13.44
N PRO A 58 -17.01 7.82 12.56
CA PRO A 58 -16.79 7.41 11.17
C PRO A 58 -15.88 8.35 10.37
N GLY A 59 -15.99 9.67 10.59
CA GLY A 59 -15.21 10.67 9.87
C GLY A 59 -13.72 10.68 10.25
N ILE A 60 -13.45 10.93 11.54
CA ILE A 60 -12.06 10.99 12.04
C ILE A 60 -11.43 9.60 11.96
N GLY A 61 -12.18 8.53 12.28
CA GLY A 61 -11.69 7.16 12.17
C GLY A 61 -11.33 6.78 10.74
N GLY A 62 -12.13 7.18 9.75
CA GLY A 62 -11.79 6.98 8.34
C GLY A 62 -10.51 7.72 7.92
N PHE A 63 -10.31 8.95 8.40
CA PHE A 63 -9.09 9.72 8.14
C PHE A 63 -7.85 9.10 8.81
N LEU A 64 -7.98 8.67 10.08
CA LEU A 64 -6.92 7.97 10.79
C LEU A 64 -6.55 6.68 10.05
N ASN A 65 -7.53 5.90 9.61
CA ASN A 65 -7.29 4.68 8.85
C ASN A 65 -6.58 4.93 7.52
N ALA A 66 -7.03 5.93 6.76
CA ALA A 66 -6.38 6.27 5.49
C ALA A 66 -4.92 6.73 5.68
N THR A 67 -4.66 7.52 6.72
CA THR A 67 -3.32 8.08 6.97
C THR A 67 -2.39 7.06 7.61
N PHE A 68 -2.78 6.50 8.75
CA PHE A 68 -1.91 5.63 9.54
C PHE A 68 -1.93 4.17 9.10
N GLY A 69 -2.99 3.70 8.43
CA GLY A 69 -2.99 2.37 7.82
C GLY A 69 -1.84 2.22 6.82
N ASN A 70 -1.66 3.24 5.98
CA ASN A 70 -0.58 3.35 4.98
C ASN A 70 0.70 4.02 5.52
N ALA A 71 0.86 4.17 6.84
CA ALA A 71 2.04 4.84 7.41
C ALA A 71 3.37 4.14 7.07
N PRO A 72 3.49 2.80 7.08
CA PRO A 72 4.73 2.11 6.71
C PRO A 72 5.20 2.50 5.30
N GLU A 73 4.30 2.46 4.31
CA GLU A 73 4.55 2.83 2.93
C GLU A 73 4.89 4.31 2.80
N LEU A 74 4.17 5.18 3.51
CA LEU A 74 4.46 6.62 3.56
C LEU A 74 5.88 6.88 4.08
N ILE A 75 6.28 6.21 5.16
CA ILE A 75 7.59 6.37 5.79
C ILE A 75 8.69 5.87 4.86
N ILE A 76 8.55 4.67 4.30
CA ILE A 76 9.51 4.09 3.35
C ILE A 76 9.67 5.01 2.14
N ALA A 77 8.55 5.52 1.59
CA ALA A 77 8.57 6.42 0.46
C ALA A 77 9.29 7.74 0.77
N LEU A 78 8.99 8.40 1.90
CA LEU A 78 9.65 9.67 2.25
C LEU A 78 11.14 9.50 2.57
N LEU A 79 11.54 8.38 3.17
CA LEU A 79 12.97 8.06 3.38
C LEU A 79 13.68 7.79 2.05
N ALA A 80 13.04 7.09 1.12
CA ALA A 80 13.58 6.89 -0.22
C ALA A 80 13.68 8.20 -1.00
N VAL A 81 12.71 9.12 -0.90
CA VAL A 81 12.82 10.48 -1.44
C VAL A 81 14.04 11.20 -0.86
N ASN A 82 14.25 11.12 0.46
CA ASN A 82 15.39 11.77 1.12
C ASN A 82 16.75 11.20 0.68
N GLN A 83 16.79 9.98 0.17
CA GLN A 83 17.99 9.35 -0.39
C GLN A 83 18.12 9.54 -1.92
N GLY A 84 17.23 10.29 -2.55
CA GLY A 84 17.22 10.49 -4.00
C GLY A 84 16.71 9.29 -4.81
N LEU A 85 16.15 8.26 -4.15
CA LEU A 85 15.68 7.02 -4.77
C LEU A 85 14.27 7.18 -5.36
N THR A 86 14.08 8.15 -6.27
CA THR A 86 12.73 8.50 -6.77
C THR A 86 12.09 7.36 -7.57
N GLU A 87 12.90 6.52 -8.23
CA GLU A 87 12.41 5.33 -8.94
C GLU A 87 11.90 4.26 -7.96
N VAL A 88 12.60 4.04 -6.84
CA VAL A 88 12.14 3.15 -5.77
C VAL A 88 10.82 3.64 -5.17
N VAL A 89 10.64 4.95 -5.01
CA VAL A 89 9.39 5.54 -4.52
C VAL A 89 8.23 5.23 -5.46
N ARG A 90 8.37 5.56 -6.76
CA ARG A 90 7.31 5.30 -7.75
C ARG A 90 7.02 3.81 -7.89
N GLY A 91 8.07 2.99 -7.98
CA GLY A 91 7.97 1.54 -8.10
C GLY A 91 7.25 0.90 -6.91
N SER A 92 7.63 1.24 -5.68
CA SER A 92 6.99 0.69 -4.47
C SER A 92 5.52 1.11 -4.34
N LEU A 93 5.18 2.36 -4.68
CA LEU A 93 3.80 2.84 -4.64
C LEU A 93 2.92 2.22 -5.74
N SER A 94 3.41 2.14 -6.98
CA SER A 94 2.69 1.49 -8.09
C SER A 94 2.54 -0.02 -7.83
N GLY A 95 3.62 -0.65 -7.35
CA GLY A 95 3.66 -2.03 -6.90
C GLY A 95 2.67 -2.33 -5.77
N SER A 96 2.48 -1.41 -4.81
CA SER A 96 1.50 -1.57 -3.74
C SER A 96 0.07 -1.64 -4.30
N VAL A 97 -0.31 -0.72 -5.21
CA VAL A 97 -1.63 -0.75 -5.87
C VAL A 97 -1.84 -2.07 -6.62
N ILE A 98 -0.85 -2.48 -7.42
CA ILE A 98 -0.91 -3.73 -8.20
C ILE A 98 -1.01 -4.94 -7.26
N GLY A 99 -0.23 -4.96 -6.19
CA GLY A 99 -0.23 -6.02 -5.19
C GLY A 99 -1.58 -6.15 -4.49
N ASN A 100 -2.24 -5.05 -4.15
CA ASN A 100 -3.57 -5.10 -3.54
C ASN A 100 -4.64 -5.58 -4.52
N LEU A 101 -4.63 -5.09 -5.77
CA LEU A 101 -5.59 -5.48 -6.81
C LEU A 101 -5.44 -6.93 -7.26
N LEU A 102 -4.22 -7.46 -7.34
CA LEU A 102 -3.97 -8.76 -7.92
C LEU A 102 -3.59 -9.82 -6.88
N LEU A 103 -2.65 -9.51 -5.98
CA LEU A 103 -2.10 -10.48 -5.05
C LEU A 103 -3.02 -10.65 -3.83
N VAL A 104 -3.34 -9.58 -3.11
CA VAL A 104 -4.20 -9.62 -1.91
C VAL A 104 -5.63 -10.05 -2.28
N LEU A 105 -6.21 -9.41 -3.30
CA LEU A 105 -7.51 -9.81 -3.84
C LEU A 105 -7.44 -11.25 -4.36
N GLY A 106 -6.43 -11.61 -5.15
CA GLY A 106 -6.27 -12.95 -5.71
C GLY A 106 -6.24 -14.04 -4.66
N PHE A 107 -5.42 -13.89 -3.60
CA PHE A 107 -5.39 -14.81 -2.48
C PHE A 107 -6.71 -14.84 -1.70
N SER A 108 -7.36 -13.69 -1.49
CA SER A 108 -8.67 -13.61 -0.85
C SER A 108 -9.71 -14.43 -1.62
N LEU A 109 -9.75 -14.31 -2.94
CA LEU A 109 -10.65 -15.06 -3.81
C LEU A 109 -10.30 -16.56 -3.87
N LEU A 110 -9.01 -16.89 -3.87
CA LEU A 110 -8.52 -18.27 -3.89
C LEU A 110 -8.88 -19.03 -2.59
N PHE A 111 -8.64 -18.41 -1.44
CA PHE A 111 -8.87 -19.05 -0.13
C PHE A 111 -10.30 -18.89 0.38
N GLY A 112 -10.99 -17.79 0.04
CA GLY A 112 -12.39 -17.57 0.43
C GLY A 112 -13.40 -18.33 -0.42
N GLY A 113 -13.04 -18.73 -1.64
CA GLY A 113 -13.91 -19.54 -2.49
C GLY A 113 -15.04 -18.73 -3.12
N ARG A 114 -16.24 -19.33 -3.24
CA ARG A 114 -17.40 -18.72 -3.91
C ARG A 114 -18.25 -17.93 -2.91
N GLY A 115 -18.52 -16.67 -3.22
CA GLY A 115 -19.47 -15.83 -2.50
C GLY A 115 -19.72 -14.52 -3.24
N GLU A 116 -20.61 -13.71 -2.67
CA GLU A 116 -21.04 -12.43 -3.25
C GLU A 116 -20.00 -11.33 -3.02
N ILE A 117 -19.89 -10.43 -3.99
CA ILE A 117 -19.03 -9.25 -3.98
C ILE A 117 -19.90 -8.01 -4.06
N ASP A 118 -19.55 -6.98 -3.29
CA ASP A 118 -20.22 -5.68 -3.41
C ASP A 118 -19.83 -5.00 -4.72
N ARG A 119 -20.68 -5.09 -5.74
CA ARG A 119 -20.39 -4.49 -7.03
C ARG A 119 -20.29 -2.97 -6.94
N GLN A 120 -21.11 -2.31 -6.12
CA GLN A 120 -21.11 -0.85 -6.08
C GLN A 120 -19.79 -0.34 -5.52
N SER A 121 -19.38 -0.83 -4.34
CA SER A 121 -18.12 -0.41 -3.70
C SER A 121 -16.90 -0.84 -4.52
N SER A 122 -16.91 -2.07 -5.06
CA SER A 122 -15.79 -2.61 -5.83
C SER A 122 -15.51 -1.81 -7.10
N PHE A 123 -16.56 -1.48 -7.86
CA PHE A 123 -16.42 -0.72 -9.11
C PHE A 123 -16.07 0.75 -8.86
N LEU A 124 -16.51 1.33 -7.74
CA LEU A 124 -16.09 2.66 -7.34
C LEU A 124 -14.57 2.68 -7.04
N ALA A 125 -14.07 1.72 -6.26
CA ALA A 125 -12.65 1.59 -5.96
C ALA A 125 -11.80 1.35 -7.22
N LEU A 126 -12.21 0.41 -8.08
CA LEU A 126 -11.54 0.17 -9.37
C LEU A 126 -11.58 1.39 -10.28
N GLY A 127 -12.71 2.11 -10.31
CA GLY A 127 -12.86 3.35 -11.06
C GLY A 127 -11.93 4.46 -10.56
N LEU A 128 -11.68 4.54 -9.25
CA LEU A 128 -10.71 5.47 -8.68
C LEU A 128 -9.28 5.15 -9.09
N VAL A 129 -8.88 3.88 -9.08
CA VAL A 129 -7.55 3.48 -9.56
C VAL A 129 -7.42 3.71 -11.07
N ALA A 130 -8.48 3.45 -11.86
CA ALA A 130 -8.48 3.80 -13.29
C ALA A 130 -8.30 5.30 -13.49
N PHE A 131 -9.05 6.11 -12.76
CA PHE A 131 -8.99 7.57 -12.82
C PHE A 131 -7.62 8.11 -12.43
N SER A 132 -7.01 7.62 -11.34
CA SER A 132 -5.66 8.03 -10.95
C SER A 132 -4.62 7.63 -12.00
N THR A 133 -4.71 6.40 -12.54
CA THR A 133 -3.81 5.93 -13.60
C THR A 133 -3.88 6.82 -14.84
N LEU A 134 -5.09 7.24 -15.25
CA LEU A 134 -5.28 8.18 -16.36
C LEU A 134 -4.72 9.57 -16.05
N ILE A 135 -4.87 10.04 -14.82
CA ILE A 135 -4.32 11.33 -14.40
C ILE A 135 -2.79 11.31 -14.33
N PHE A 136 -2.19 10.21 -13.90
CA PHE A 136 -0.72 10.05 -13.86
C PHE A 136 -0.09 10.18 -15.25
N LEU A 137 -0.81 9.83 -16.33
CA LEU A 137 -0.33 10.01 -17.71
C LEU A 137 -0.01 11.48 -18.05
N VAL A 138 -0.65 12.44 -17.39
CA VAL A 138 -0.39 13.89 -17.59
C VAL A 138 1.06 14.23 -17.30
N VAL A 139 1.68 13.58 -16.31
CA VAL A 139 3.10 13.77 -15.95
C VAL A 139 3.98 12.72 -16.60
N ALA A 140 3.52 11.46 -16.65
CA ALA A 140 4.32 10.34 -17.14
C ALA A 140 4.66 10.45 -18.63
N ILE A 141 3.72 10.84 -19.50
CA ILE A 141 3.97 10.92 -20.95
C ILE A 141 5.09 11.92 -21.27
N PRO A 142 5.05 13.18 -20.74
CA PRO A 142 6.20 14.08 -20.87
C PRO A 142 7.49 13.52 -20.25
N GLY A 143 7.35 12.76 -19.17
CA GLY A 143 8.46 12.12 -18.46
C GLY A 143 9.13 10.98 -19.22
N TRP A 144 8.50 10.36 -20.21
CA TRP A 144 9.12 9.28 -21.01
C TRP A 144 10.21 9.79 -21.96
N ASN A 145 10.19 11.08 -22.28
CA ASN A 145 11.20 11.71 -23.13
C ASN A 145 12.11 12.61 -22.27
N GLY A 146 13.41 12.31 -22.27
CA GLY A 146 14.42 13.06 -21.51
C GLY A 146 14.47 12.67 -20.03
N ASP A 147 15.01 13.57 -19.22
CA ASP A 147 15.16 13.38 -17.78
C ASP A 147 13.79 13.35 -17.07
N PRO A 148 13.41 12.25 -16.39
CA PRO A 148 12.16 12.13 -15.63
C PRO A 148 12.17 12.88 -14.30
N GLU A 149 13.34 13.29 -13.79
CA GLU A 149 13.49 13.97 -12.50
C GLU A 149 13.55 15.49 -12.63
N ARG A 150 13.47 16.01 -13.86
CA ARG A 150 13.48 17.45 -14.11
C ARG A 150 12.36 18.18 -13.35
N SER A 151 12.71 19.36 -12.83
CA SER A 151 11.82 20.18 -11.99
C SER A 151 10.46 20.48 -12.62
N SER A 152 10.38 20.66 -13.94
CA SER A 152 9.12 20.93 -14.64
C SER A 152 8.09 19.79 -14.51
N LEU A 153 8.53 18.55 -14.33
CA LEU A 153 7.64 17.41 -14.08
C LEU A 153 7.19 17.34 -12.63
N ALA A 154 8.07 17.71 -11.68
CA ALA A 154 7.70 17.84 -10.28
C ALA A 154 6.66 18.95 -10.09
N ASP A 155 6.84 20.11 -10.74
CA ASP A 155 5.88 21.22 -10.74
C ASP A 155 4.52 20.81 -11.32
N LEU A 156 4.51 20.00 -12.39
CA LEU A 156 3.30 19.45 -12.99
C LEU A 156 2.63 18.38 -12.10
N SER A 157 3.39 17.71 -11.24
CA SER A 157 2.89 16.68 -10.32
C SER A 157 2.09 17.26 -9.15
N ILE A 158 2.33 18.53 -8.78
CA ILE A 158 1.61 19.24 -7.72
C ILE A 158 0.11 19.39 -8.02
N PRO A 159 -0.33 20.03 -9.12
CA PRO A 159 -1.75 20.19 -9.41
C PRO A 159 -2.44 18.83 -9.64
N VAL A 160 -1.73 17.86 -10.20
CA VAL A 160 -2.21 16.48 -10.34
C VAL A 160 -2.50 15.85 -8.96
N SER A 161 -1.55 15.97 -8.03
CA SER A 161 -1.69 15.46 -6.66
C SER A 161 -2.84 16.14 -5.90
N ILE A 162 -2.95 17.47 -6.02
CA ILE A 162 -4.05 18.24 -5.42
C ILE A 162 -5.40 17.77 -5.98
N ALA A 163 -5.51 17.59 -7.30
CA ALA A 163 -6.75 17.13 -7.94
C ALA A 163 -7.19 15.74 -7.43
N LEU A 164 -6.24 14.81 -7.28
CA LEU A 164 -6.52 13.46 -6.76
C LEU A 164 -6.96 13.50 -5.29
N LEU A 165 -6.29 14.30 -4.44
CA LEU A 165 -6.69 14.46 -3.04
C LEU A 165 -8.07 15.10 -2.89
N VAL A 166 -8.39 16.11 -3.71
CA VAL A 166 -9.72 16.72 -3.71
C VAL A 166 -10.78 15.69 -4.13
N ALA A 167 -10.50 14.85 -5.14
CA ALA A 167 -11.40 13.78 -5.54
C ALA A 167 -11.60 12.76 -4.40
N TYR A 168 -10.53 12.34 -3.73
CA TYR A 168 -10.57 11.44 -2.58
C TYR A 168 -11.40 12.01 -1.42
N LEU A 169 -11.14 13.26 -1.02
CA LEU A 169 -11.85 13.93 0.06
C LEU A 169 -13.34 14.12 -0.29
N GLY A 170 -13.65 14.49 -1.53
CA GLY A 170 -15.04 14.65 -2.00
C GLY A 170 -15.82 13.34 -1.95
N LEU A 171 -15.22 12.23 -2.39
CA LEU A 171 -15.85 10.90 -2.37
C LEU A 171 -15.99 10.35 -0.96
N THR A 172 -14.95 10.48 -0.13
CA THR A 172 -14.99 10.07 1.27
C THR A 172 -16.06 10.86 2.03
N PHE A 173 -16.15 12.17 1.81
CA PHE A 173 -17.19 13.01 2.39
C PHE A 173 -18.59 12.62 1.94
N TYR A 174 -18.79 12.34 0.65
CA TYR A 174 -20.07 11.85 0.13
C TYR A 174 -20.46 10.50 0.76
N SER A 175 -19.52 9.58 0.87
CA SER A 175 -19.71 8.26 1.50
C SER A 175 -20.10 8.40 2.98
N LEU A 176 -19.38 9.22 3.73
CA LEU A 176 -19.65 9.49 5.14
C LEU A 176 -21.03 10.13 5.35
N ARG A 177 -21.43 11.10 4.50
CA ARG A 177 -22.76 11.69 4.57
C ARG A 177 -23.87 10.69 4.29
N ARG A 178 -23.67 9.81 3.31
CA ARG A 178 -24.64 8.75 2.99
C ARG A 178 -24.77 7.75 4.15
N HIS A 179 -23.67 7.37 4.79
CA HIS A 179 -23.68 6.53 5.99
C HIS A 179 -24.32 7.21 7.19
N ALA A 180 -24.04 8.51 7.40
CA ALA A 180 -24.67 9.30 8.46
C ALA A 180 -26.19 9.41 8.29
N ALA A 181 -26.67 9.57 7.06
CA ALA A 181 -28.09 9.60 6.74
C ALA A 181 -28.79 8.24 6.96
N LEU A 182 -28.04 7.14 7.05
CA LEU A 182 -28.52 5.78 7.27
C LEU A 182 -28.27 5.29 8.71
N HIS A 183 -27.67 6.10 9.59
CA HIS A 183 -27.24 5.63 10.91
C HIS A 183 -28.40 5.26 11.84
N ILE A 184 -28.53 3.95 12.07
CA ILE A 184 -29.02 3.35 13.30
C ILE A 184 -27.82 3.34 14.26
N ALA A 185 -27.94 3.97 15.43
CA ALA A 185 -26.91 3.90 16.46
C ALA A 185 -26.71 2.44 16.89
N SER A 186 -25.60 1.81 16.50
CA SER A 186 -25.21 0.53 17.08
C SER A 186 -24.66 0.82 18.47
N ASN A 187 -25.45 0.50 19.50
CA ASN A 187 -25.05 0.62 20.90
C ASN A 187 -24.13 -0.55 21.31
N GLU A 188 -23.23 -0.97 20.42
CA GLU A 188 -22.26 -2.02 20.70
C GLU A 188 -21.14 -1.43 21.55
N GLU A 189 -20.91 -2.02 22.72
CA GLU A 189 -19.75 -1.70 23.55
C GLU A 189 -18.47 -1.89 22.74
N ILE A 190 -17.59 -0.89 22.75
CA ILE A 190 -16.27 -0.97 22.13
C ILE A 190 -15.47 -2.05 22.89
N LYS A 191 -15.38 -3.24 22.31
CA LYS A 191 -14.58 -4.37 22.84
C LYS A 191 -13.17 -4.29 22.28
N GLY A 192 -12.45 -3.22 22.62
CA GLY A 192 -11.15 -2.89 22.03
C GLY A 192 -10.16 -2.28 23.01
N TRP A 193 -9.02 -1.85 22.48
CA TRP A 193 -8.03 -1.08 23.24
C TRP A 193 -8.56 0.29 23.62
N SER A 194 -8.26 0.78 24.82
CA SER A 194 -8.57 2.18 25.15
C SER A 194 -7.87 3.13 24.16
N LEU A 195 -8.52 4.24 23.78
CA LEU A 195 -7.95 5.23 22.86
C LEU A 195 -6.51 5.64 23.21
N ARG A 196 -6.21 5.87 24.50
CA ARG A 196 -4.87 6.25 24.96
C ARG A 196 -3.83 5.16 24.68
N PHE A 197 -4.21 3.91 24.88
CA PHE A 197 -3.33 2.77 24.60
C PHE A 197 -3.13 2.60 23.09
N ALA A 198 -4.20 2.68 22.30
CA ALA A 198 -4.13 2.60 20.84
C ALA A 198 -3.21 3.68 20.25
N VAL A 199 -3.38 4.94 20.65
CA VAL A 199 -2.51 6.05 20.21
C VAL A 199 -1.07 5.87 20.69
N GLY A 200 -0.86 5.39 21.92
CA GLY A 200 0.48 5.13 22.45
C GLY A 200 1.22 4.03 21.68
N VAL A 201 0.54 2.92 21.37
CA VAL A 201 1.08 1.83 20.55
C VAL A 201 1.33 2.31 19.12
N LEU A 202 0.40 3.05 18.52
CA LEU A 202 0.54 3.61 17.19
C LEU A 202 1.79 4.48 17.09
N ALA A 203 1.96 5.45 17.99
CA ALA A 203 3.13 6.34 18.00
C ALA A 203 4.44 5.57 18.17
N ALA A 204 4.50 4.60 19.10
CA ALA A 204 5.69 3.79 19.31
C ALA A 204 6.03 2.92 18.08
N ALA A 205 5.03 2.26 17.50
CA ALA A 205 5.21 1.42 16.32
C ALA A 205 5.67 2.26 15.12
N THR A 206 5.09 3.44 14.89
CA THR A 206 5.50 4.38 13.84
C THR A 206 6.97 4.79 13.98
N VAL A 207 7.44 5.13 15.18
CA VAL A 207 8.85 5.50 15.42
C VAL A 207 9.78 4.32 15.13
N VAL A 208 9.44 3.13 15.61
CA VAL A 208 10.25 1.93 15.37
C VAL A 208 10.26 1.58 13.87
N THR A 209 9.14 1.70 13.19
CA THR A 209 9.04 1.52 11.73
C THR A 209 9.95 2.49 10.99
N ALA A 210 10.05 3.76 11.41
CA ALA A 210 10.96 4.72 10.78
C ALA A 210 12.42 4.27 10.85
N PHE A 211 12.90 3.81 12.01
CA PHE A 211 14.27 3.28 12.14
C PHE A 211 14.51 2.03 11.29
N VAL A 212 13.56 1.09 11.26
CA VAL A 212 13.71 -0.13 10.44
C VAL A 212 13.62 0.19 8.95
N ALA A 213 12.76 1.13 8.55
CA ALA A 213 12.64 1.58 7.17
C ALA A 213 13.90 2.31 6.70
N GLU A 214 14.57 3.08 7.56
CA GLU A 214 15.86 3.69 7.24
C GLU A 214 16.92 2.64 6.91
N ILE A 215 17.00 1.56 7.69
CA ILE A 215 17.88 0.41 7.41
C ILE A 215 17.48 -0.27 6.09
N LEU A 216 16.18 -0.50 5.86
CA LEU A 216 15.70 -1.13 4.62
C LEU A 216 16.11 -0.31 3.39
N VAL A 217 15.81 0.99 3.38
CA VAL A 217 16.08 1.87 2.25
C VAL A 217 17.59 2.01 2.03
N GLY A 218 18.35 2.21 3.10
CA GLY A 218 19.81 2.37 3.02
C GLY A 218 20.57 1.12 2.56
N THR A 219 19.96 -0.07 2.62
CA THR A 219 20.57 -1.34 2.18
C THR A 219 19.99 -1.89 0.87
N LEU A 220 19.04 -1.16 0.27
CA LEU A 220 18.30 -1.60 -0.91
C LEU A 220 19.20 -1.76 -2.14
N GLU A 221 20.04 -0.76 -2.44
CA GLU A 221 20.95 -0.77 -3.60
C GLU A 221 21.89 -1.98 -3.54
N VAL A 222 22.57 -2.18 -2.40
CA VAL A 222 23.51 -3.29 -2.21
C VAL A 222 22.82 -4.65 -2.25
N PHE A 223 21.58 -4.74 -1.75
CA PHE A 223 20.78 -5.95 -1.90
C PHE A 223 20.43 -6.22 -3.37
N ALA A 224 19.97 -5.21 -4.10
CA ALA A 224 19.61 -5.31 -5.52
C ALA A 224 20.81 -5.77 -6.35
N GLU A 225 21.98 -5.13 -6.19
CA GLU A 225 23.22 -5.49 -6.89
C GLU A 225 23.64 -6.94 -6.62
N LYS A 226 23.71 -7.35 -5.36
CA LYS A 226 24.15 -8.71 -4.99
C LYS A 226 23.15 -9.80 -5.38
N ALA A 227 21.86 -9.46 -5.44
CA ALA A 227 20.82 -10.37 -5.89
C ALA A 227 20.70 -10.43 -7.43
N GLY A 228 21.38 -9.54 -8.16
CA GLY A 228 21.24 -9.41 -9.61
C GLY A 228 19.86 -8.92 -10.02
N LEU A 229 19.25 -8.05 -9.20
CA LEU A 229 17.93 -7.45 -9.40
C LEU A 229 18.08 -5.96 -9.65
N SER A 230 17.12 -5.35 -10.34
CA SER A 230 16.99 -3.89 -10.32
C SER A 230 16.38 -3.41 -9.00
N GLU A 231 16.83 -2.27 -8.49
CA GLU A 231 16.19 -1.45 -7.47
C GLU A 231 14.71 -1.24 -7.79
N PHE A 232 14.37 -0.96 -9.06
CA PHE A 232 12.97 -0.89 -9.50
C PHE A 232 12.20 -2.18 -9.19
N PHE A 233 12.75 -3.35 -9.52
CA PHE A 233 12.09 -4.64 -9.25
C PHE A 233 11.98 -4.90 -7.74
N VAL A 234 13.06 -4.65 -6.99
CA VAL A 234 13.08 -4.79 -5.53
C VAL A 234 11.99 -3.90 -4.91
N ALA A 235 11.86 -2.65 -5.35
CA ALA A 235 10.85 -1.73 -4.88
C ALA A 235 9.42 -2.17 -5.26
N ALA A 236 9.18 -2.40 -6.56
CA ALA A 236 7.85 -2.65 -7.10
C ALA A 236 7.29 -4.04 -6.75
N VAL A 237 8.14 -5.00 -6.40
CA VAL A 237 7.72 -6.35 -6.03
C VAL A 237 8.00 -6.63 -4.56
N ILE A 238 9.25 -6.56 -4.13
CA ILE A 238 9.63 -7.02 -2.78
C ILE A 238 9.13 -6.05 -1.71
N VAL A 239 9.49 -4.76 -1.81
CA VAL A 239 9.09 -3.73 -0.84
C VAL A 239 7.58 -3.56 -0.83
N ALA A 240 6.94 -3.51 -2.02
CA ALA A 240 5.49 -3.47 -2.14
C ALA A 240 4.77 -4.66 -1.48
N ILE A 241 5.32 -5.88 -1.58
CA ILE A 241 4.77 -7.06 -0.90
C ILE A 241 4.91 -6.91 0.61
N VAL A 242 6.06 -6.43 1.12
CA VAL A 242 6.31 -6.28 2.56
C VAL A 242 5.25 -5.39 3.21
N GLY A 243 4.98 -4.22 2.61
CA GLY A 243 3.93 -3.32 3.07
C GLY A 243 2.54 -3.95 3.02
N ASN A 244 2.13 -4.41 1.84
CA ASN A 244 0.79 -4.98 1.63
C ASN A 244 0.51 -6.26 2.46
N ALA A 245 1.50 -7.14 2.63
CA ALA A 245 1.33 -8.39 3.35
C ALA A 245 1.04 -8.14 4.83
N ALA A 246 1.62 -7.08 5.37
CA ALA A 246 1.45 -6.67 6.74
C ALA A 246 0.10 -6.01 7.00
N GLU A 247 -0.27 -5.04 6.16
CA GLU A 247 -1.49 -4.26 6.32
C GLU A 247 -2.73 -5.08 5.91
N HIS A 248 -2.63 -5.84 4.82
CA HIS A 248 -3.79 -6.50 4.21
C HIS A 248 -3.73 -8.02 4.15
N GLY A 249 -2.70 -8.66 4.71
CA GLY A 249 -2.70 -10.11 4.92
C GLY A 249 -3.91 -10.59 5.73
N GLY A 250 -4.44 -9.72 6.60
CA GLY A 250 -5.69 -9.94 7.32
C GLY A 250 -6.91 -10.17 6.42
N ALA A 251 -6.97 -9.52 5.24
CA ALA A 251 -8.06 -9.70 4.28
C ALA A 251 -8.15 -11.16 3.80
N VAL A 252 -7.01 -11.80 3.55
CA VAL A 252 -6.94 -13.22 3.15
C VAL A 252 -7.47 -14.12 4.27
N VAL A 253 -7.14 -13.82 5.53
CA VAL A 253 -7.64 -14.56 6.70
C VAL A 253 -9.15 -14.36 6.87
N VAL A 254 -9.65 -13.15 6.65
CA VAL A 254 -11.09 -12.82 6.67
C VAL A 254 -11.82 -13.57 5.56
N ALA A 255 -11.24 -13.64 4.36
CA ALA A 255 -11.78 -14.39 3.23
C ALA A 255 -11.87 -15.89 3.55
N ALA A 256 -10.80 -16.48 4.12
CA ALA A 256 -10.76 -17.89 4.51
C ALA A 256 -11.81 -18.25 5.58
N ARG A 257 -12.34 -17.27 6.32
CA ARG A 257 -13.47 -17.43 7.25
C ARG A 257 -14.85 -17.25 6.59
N GLY A 258 -14.90 -17.21 5.26
CA GLY A 258 -16.14 -17.07 4.49
C GLY A 258 -16.63 -15.63 4.30
N LYS A 259 -15.91 -14.62 4.82
CA LYS A 259 -16.29 -13.20 4.68
C LYS A 259 -15.70 -12.57 3.42
N ILE A 260 -15.97 -13.17 2.26
CA ILE A 260 -15.33 -12.77 0.98
C ILE A 260 -15.70 -11.36 0.54
N LYS A 261 -16.95 -10.93 0.78
CA LYS A 261 -17.42 -9.56 0.48
C LYS A 261 -16.53 -8.51 1.14
N LEU A 262 -16.28 -8.68 2.44
CA LEU A 262 -15.46 -7.78 3.25
C LEU A 262 -13.98 -7.84 2.82
N ALA A 263 -13.44 -9.05 2.59
CA ALA A 263 -12.05 -9.20 2.17
C ALA A 263 -11.76 -8.52 0.81
N ALA A 264 -12.67 -8.64 -0.15
CA ALA A 264 -12.54 -7.97 -1.44
C ALA A 264 -12.65 -6.45 -1.30
N GLU A 265 -13.55 -5.96 -0.43
CA GLU A 265 -13.68 -4.53 -0.13
C GLU A 265 -12.40 -3.96 0.48
N ILE A 266 -11.76 -4.67 1.43
CA ILE A 266 -10.48 -4.26 2.02
C ILE A 266 -9.39 -4.12 0.94
N ALA A 267 -9.21 -5.13 0.10
CA ALA A 267 -8.16 -5.14 -0.93
C ALA A 267 -8.37 -4.03 -1.99
N LEU A 268 -9.61 -3.86 -2.46
CA LEU A 268 -9.93 -2.84 -3.47
C LEU A 268 -9.89 -1.42 -2.90
N ALA A 269 -10.40 -1.21 -1.69
CA ALA A 269 -10.37 0.08 -1.03
C ALA A 269 -8.93 0.52 -0.74
N SER A 270 -8.07 -0.38 -0.27
CA SER A 270 -6.64 -0.08 -0.09
C SER A 270 -5.97 0.32 -1.41
N SER A 271 -6.20 -0.44 -2.49
CA SER A 271 -5.67 -0.10 -3.82
C SER A 271 -6.06 1.32 -4.25
N ALA A 272 -7.33 1.68 -4.03
CA ALA A 272 -7.82 3.03 -4.31
C ALA A 272 -7.17 4.07 -3.40
N GLN A 273 -7.06 3.81 -2.09
CA GLN A 273 -6.44 4.72 -1.12
C GLN A 273 -4.97 5.00 -1.48
N VAL A 274 -4.19 3.97 -1.81
CA VAL A 274 -2.81 4.15 -2.25
C VAL A 274 -2.76 5.06 -3.48
N ALA A 275 -3.65 4.83 -4.45
CA ALA A 275 -3.64 5.54 -5.72
C ALA A 275 -4.13 7.00 -5.65
N VAL A 276 -5.20 7.29 -4.89
CA VAL A 276 -5.81 8.63 -4.84
C VAL A 276 -5.47 9.44 -3.57
N PHE A 277 -4.88 8.80 -2.55
CA PHE A 277 -4.48 9.46 -1.32
C PHE A 277 -2.97 9.35 -1.05
N LEU A 278 -2.41 8.14 -0.99
CA LEU A 278 -1.00 7.97 -0.59
C LEU A 278 -0.02 8.57 -1.60
N ILE A 279 -0.12 8.21 -2.89
CA ILE A 279 0.78 8.73 -3.94
C ILE A 279 0.75 10.28 -3.98
N PRO A 280 -0.43 10.94 -4.04
CA PRO A 280 -0.50 12.39 -3.95
C PRO A 280 0.08 12.98 -2.65
N THR A 281 -0.15 12.32 -1.52
CA THR A 281 0.35 12.78 -0.22
C THR A 281 1.87 12.73 -0.16
N VAL A 282 2.48 11.61 -0.59
CA VAL A 282 3.94 11.48 -0.73
C VAL A 282 4.48 12.59 -1.61
N THR A 283 3.85 12.85 -2.76
CA THR A 283 4.30 13.87 -3.72
C THR A 283 4.28 15.28 -3.11
N LEU A 284 3.23 15.63 -2.37
CA LEU A 284 3.14 16.95 -1.73
C LEU A 284 4.08 17.09 -0.52
N LEU A 285 4.28 16.02 0.26
CA LEU A 285 5.20 16.02 1.39
C LEU A 285 6.67 16.04 0.93
N ALA A 286 6.97 15.41 -0.22
CA ALA A 286 8.28 15.42 -0.83
C ALA A 286 8.77 16.84 -1.17
N LEU A 287 7.87 17.83 -1.36
CA LEU A 287 8.24 19.23 -1.55
C LEU A 287 9.05 19.83 -0.37
N LEU A 288 8.96 19.22 0.81
CA LEU A 288 9.72 19.62 2.00
C LEU A 288 11.13 18.99 2.05
N ILE A 289 11.41 18.02 1.17
CA ILE A 289 12.62 17.21 1.15
C ILE A 289 13.33 17.42 -0.20
N ASP A 290 12.80 16.79 -1.25
CA ASP A 290 13.23 16.91 -2.64
C ASP A 290 12.02 16.67 -3.56
N PRO A 291 11.68 17.59 -4.50
CA PRO A 291 10.45 17.47 -5.29
C PRO A 291 10.35 16.16 -6.10
N LEU A 292 9.36 15.34 -5.76
CA LEU A 292 9.07 14.09 -6.46
C LEU A 292 8.26 14.34 -7.73
N SER A 293 8.76 13.87 -8.88
CA SER A 293 7.97 13.79 -10.10
C SER A 293 7.16 12.49 -10.16
N LEU A 294 5.88 12.58 -10.56
CA LEU A 294 5.02 11.43 -10.86
C LEU A 294 5.27 10.89 -12.29
N ALA A 295 6.54 10.88 -12.71
CA ALA A 295 6.98 10.42 -14.02
C ALA A 295 7.09 8.89 -14.08
N PHE A 296 5.99 8.18 -13.78
CA PHE A 296 5.90 6.72 -13.84
C PHE A 296 6.35 6.16 -15.19
N ARG A 297 7.01 5.01 -15.16
CA ARG A 297 7.44 4.30 -16.38
C ARG A 297 6.22 3.79 -17.16
N GLU A 298 6.39 3.63 -18.46
CA GLU A 298 5.37 3.03 -19.34
C GLU A 298 4.87 1.69 -18.78
N VAL A 299 5.82 0.84 -18.35
CA VAL A 299 5.52 -0.50 -17.80
C VAL A 299 4.69 -0.45 -16.53
N GLU A 300 4.89 0.55 -15.67
CA GLU A 300 4.13 0.72 -14.42
C GLU A 300 2.67 1.10 -14.73
N LEU A 301 2.46 2.09 -15.60
CA LEU A 301 1.10 2.53 -15.97
C LEU A 301 0.35 1.47 -16.78
N ILE A 302 1.04 0.73 -17.66
CA ILE A 302 0.45 -0.42 -18.37
C ILE A 302 0.05 -1.50 -17.35
N ALA A 303 0.92 -1.83 -16.39
CA ALA A 303 0.63 -2.83 -15.36
C ALA A 303 -0.55 -2.42 -14.47
N LEU A 304 -0.65 -1.15 -14.06
CA LEU A 304 -1.79 -0.60 -13.33
C LEU A 304 -3.09 -0.71 -14.15
N GLY A 305 -3.06 -0.29 -15.42
CA GLY A 305 -4.20 -0.37 -16.33
C GLY A 305 -4.68 -1.81 -16.54
N VAL A 306 -3.77 -2.74 -16.78
CA VAL A 306 -4.07 -4.19 -16.92
C VAL A 306 -4.65 -4.75 -15.62
N SER A 307 -4.09 -4.38 -14.47
CA SER A 307 -4.57 -4.82 -13.16
C SER A 307 -6.01 -4.41 -12.92
N VAL A 308 -6.34 -3.15 -13.18
CA VAL A 308 -7.71 -2.63 -13.06
C VAL A 308 -8.65 -3.29 -14.06
N ALA A 309 -8.23 -3.44 -15.32
CA ALA A 309 -9.05 -4.05 -16.37
C ALA A 309 -9.42 -5.51 -16.03
N ILE A 310 -8.43 -6.33 -15.64
CA ILE A 310 -8.65 -7.73 -15.29
C ILE A 310 -9.53 -7.84 -14.05
N ALA A 311 -9.24 -7.08 -12.98
CA ALA A 311 -10.07 -7.09 -11.78
C ALA A 311 -11.52 -6.69 -12.09
N THR A 312 -11.73 -5.67 -12.93
CA THR A 312 -13.06 -5.23 -13.37
C THR A 312 -13.82 -6.35 -14.10
N VAL A 313 -13.18 -7.00 -15.07
CA VAL A 313 -13.79 -8.09 -15.85
C VAL A 313 -14.14 -9.28 -14.94
N LEU A 314 -13.21 -9.68 -14.06
CA LEU A 314 -13.41 -10.83 -13.19
C LEU A 314 -14.48 -10.58 -12.13
N LEU A 315 -14.66 -9.34 -11.65
CA LEU A 315 -15.66 -8.99 -10.65
C LEU A 315 -17.02 -8.56 -11.25
N ALA A 316 -17.14 -8.45 -12.58
CA ALA A 316 -18.33 -7.91 -13.25
C ALA A 316 -19.64 -8.63 -12.91
N ASN A 317 -19.59 -9.95 -12.71
CA ASN A 317 -20.78 -10.71 -12.36
C ASN A 317 -21.16 -10.63 -10.86
N GLY A 318 -20.35 -9.99 -10.01
CA GLY A 318 -20.60 -9.86 -8.58
C GLY A 318 -20.34 -11.12 -7.75
N TRP A 319 -19.66 -12.14 -8.30
CA TRP A 319 -19.37 -13.39 -7.60
C TRP A 319 -17.88 -13.71 -7.60
N SER A 320 -17.34 -14.09 -6.45
CA SER A 320 -15.98 -14.62 -6.35
C SER A 320 -15.91 -16.09 -6.77
N SER A 321 -14.73 -16.55 -7.17
CA SER A 321 -14.42 -17.97 -7.29
C SER A 321 -12.91 -18.19 -7.15
N ARG A 322 -12.52 -19.42 -6.80
CA ARG A 322 -11.10 -19.79 -6.70
C ARG A 322 -10.35 -19.59 -8.01
N LEU A 323 -11.00 -19.88 -9.14
CA LEU A 323 -10.43 -19.71 -10.47
C LEU A 323 -10.13 -18.23 -10.76
N LYS A 324 -11.03 -17.31 -10.39
CA LYS A 324 -10.79 -15.87 -10.53
C LYS A 324 -9.60 -15.42 -9.69
N GLY A 325 -9.48 -15.94 -8.45
CA GLY A 325 -8.33 -15.69 -7.60
C GLY A 325 -7.02 -16.19 -8.22
N ALA A 326 -7.03 -17.40 -8.78
CA ALA A 326 -5.87 -17.95 -9.48
C ALA A 326 -5.47 -17.14 -10.71
N ILE A 327 -6.44 -16.62 -11.49
CA ILE A 327 -6.17 -15.74 -12.63
C ILE A 327 -5.49 -14.45 -12.17
N LEU A 328 -5.99 -13.79 -11.12
CA LEU A 328 -5.38 -12.57 -10.58
C LEU A 328 -3.93 -12.79 -10.12
N ILE A 329 -3.68 -13.90 -9.41
CA ILE A 329 -2.32 -14.27 -8.98
C ILE A 329 -1.42 -14.54 -10.20
N ALA A 330 -1.91 -15.26 -11.21
CA ALA A 330 -1.16 -15.52 -12.42
C ALA A 330 -0.83 -14.22 -13.19
N THR A 331 -1.77 -13.27 -13.23
CA THR A 331 -1.53 -11.92 -13.77
C THR A 331 -0.44 -11.20 -12.98
N TYR A 332 -0.47 -11.24 -11.65
CA TYR A 332 0.56 -10.62 -10.80
C TYR A 332 1.95 -11.22 -11.10
N LEU A 333 2.06 -12.55 -11.19
CA LEU A 333 3.32 -13.22 -11.52
C LEU A 333 3.83 -12.81 -12.91
N GLY A 334 2.93 -12.67 -13.89
CA GLY A 334 3.28 -12.16 -15.21
C GLY A 334 3.83 -10.73 -15.18
N ILE A 335 3.23 -9.84 -14.38
CA ILE A 335 3.72 -8.47 -14.18
C ILE A 335 5.05 -8.46 -13.43
N ALA A 336 5.24 -9.30 -12.41
CA ALA A 336 6.51 -9.42 -11.71
C ALA A 336 7.63 -9.89 -12.65
N ILE A 337 7.36 -10.86 -13.52
CA ILE A 337 8.31 -11.30 -14.57
C ILE A 337 8.62 -10.15 -15.54
N LEU A 338 7.61 -9.36 -15.94
CA LEU A 338 7.81 -8.18 -16.78
C LEU A 338 8.73 -7.17 -16.09
N PHE A 339 8.47 -6.82 -14.83
CA PHE A 339 9.31 -5.89 -14.07
C PHE A 339 10.75 -6.40 -13.89
N PHE A 340 10.91 -7.71 -13.68
CA PHE A 340 12.23 -8.34 -13.63
C PHE A 340 12.98 -8.19 -14.97
N SER A 341 12.27 -8.35 -16.10
CA SER A 341 12.89 -8.31 -17.43
C SER A 341 13.25 -6.90 -17.92
N VAL A 342 12.59 -5.87 -17.39
CA VAL A 342 12.71 -4.48 -17.87
C VAL A 342 13.95 -3.78 -17.30
N GLY A 343 14.46 -4.18 -16.13
CA GLY A 343 15.66 -3.61 -15.52
C GLY A 343 15.49 -2.15 -15.05
N GLU A 344 16.61 -1.47 -14.79
CA GLU A 344 16.62 -0.04 -14.42
C GLU A 344 16.23 0.86 -15.59
N ARG A 345 15.90 2.11 -15.26
CA ARG A 345 15.64 3.15 -16.24
C ARG A 345 16.90 3.81 -16.80
#